data_AF-A0A6A4HU97-F1
#
_entry.id   AF-A0A6A4HU97-F1
#
_cell.length_a   1.000
_cell.length_b   1.000
_cell.length_c   1.000
_cell.angle_alpha   90.00
_cell.angle_beta   90.00
_cell.angle_gamma   90.00
#
_symmetry.space_group_name_H-M   'P 1'
#
loop_
_entity.id
_entity.type
_entity.pdbx_description
1 polymer ?
#
loop_
_entity_poly.entity_id
_entity_poly.type
_entity_poly.pdbx_seq_one_letter_code
_entity_poly.pdbx_strand_id
1 'polypeptide(L)'
;MTFQVNYLSNAILCLLLLPLLRSTAESTSPPTPSHLSIVGSQMYIRSRYIKDPIPEATPIFDAFGDEKLFQSWSLYPDSKLLVRLFRKGAGENT
;
A
#
# COMPACT_ATOMS: atom_id res chain seq x y z
N MET A 1 -1.58 14.82 2.02
CA MET A 1 -0.17 14.38 2.19
C MET A 1 -0.03 12.92 2.63
N THR A 2 -0.72 12.49 3.69
CA THR A 2 -0.57 11.14 4.28
C THR A 2 -0.83 9.99 3.29
N PHE A 3 -1.89 10.06 2.48
CA PHE A 3 -2.16 9.06 1.42
C PHE A 3 -1.00 8.94 0.42
N GLN A 4 -0.52 10.09 -0.09
CA GLN A 4 0.55 10.12 -1.09
C GLN A 4 1.84 9.52 -0.54
N VAL A 5 2.28 9.97 0.63
CA VAL A 5 3.58 9.60 1.19
C VAL A 5 3.55 8.20 1.80
N ASN A 6 2.51 7.83 2.55
CA ASN A 6 2.48 6.56 3.28
C ASN A 6 2.05 5.37 2.42
N TYR A 7 1.38 5.61 1.30
CA TYR A 7 0.84 4.55 0.45
C TYR A 7 1.27 4.71 -1.00
N LEU A 8 0.82 5.76 -1.70
CA LEU A 8 0.92 5.80 -3.16
C LEU A 8 2.37 5.73 -3.67
N SER A 9 3.26 6.57 -3.14
CA SER A 9 4.66 6.60 -3.54
C SER A 9 5.37 5.27 -3.26
N ASN A 10 5.11 4.69 -2.09
CA ASN A 10 5.68 3.41 -1.68
C ASN A 10 5.16 2.25 -2.53
N ALA A 11 3.86 2.20 -2.82
CA ALA A 11 3.25 1.15 -3.64
C ALA A 11 3.81 1.18 -5.07
N ILE A 12 3.87 2.36 -5.69
CA ILE A 12 4.46 2.53 -7.03
C ILE A 12 5.93 2.15 -7.01
N LEU A 13 6.71 2.62 -6.03
CA LEU A 13 8.12 2.25 -5.91
C LEU A 13 8.31 0.73 -5.78
N CYS A 14 7.50 0.06 -4.96
CA CYS A 14 7.52 -1.39 -4.83
C CYS A 14 7.30 -2.09 -6.18
N LEU A 15 6.28 -1.67 -6.94
CA LEU A 15 5.98 -2.23 -8.26
C LEU A 15 7.12 -2.00 -9.26
N LEU A 16 7.72 -0.81 -9.26
CA LEU A 16 8.84 -0.47 -10.14
C LEU A 16 10.12 -1.24 -9.81
N LEU A 17 10.30 -1.64 -8.54
CA LEU A 17 11.45 -2.44 -8.11
C LEU A 17 11.30 -3.94 -8.42
N LEU A 18 10.09 -4.45 -8.68
CA LEU A 18 9.86 -5.89 -8.90
C LEU A 18 10.73 -6.48 -10.03
N PRO A 19 10.85 -5.88 -11.22
CA PRO A 19 11.69 -6.43 -12.28
C PRO A 19 13.17 -6.49 -11.89
N LEU A 20 13.65 -5.44 -11.20
CA LEU A 20 15.03 -5.38 -10.72
C LEU A 20 15.31 -6.46 -9.68
N LEU A 21 14.44 -6.62 -8.68
CA LEU A 21 14.57 -7.63 -7.63
C LEU A 21 14.61 -9.06 -8.21
N ARG A 22 13.81 -9.34 -9.25
CA ARG A 22 13.83 -10.62 -9.95
C ARG A 22 15.15 -10.85 -10.68
N SER A 23 15.59 -9.86 -11.47
CA SER A 23 16.86 -9.94 -12.19
C SER A 23 18.05 -10.14 -11.26
N THR A 24 18.09 -9.43 -10.13
CA THR A 24 19.18 -9.56 -9.16
C THR A 24 19.16 -10.92 -8.46
N ALA A 25 17.98 -11.46 -8.15
CA ALA A 25 17.86 -12.79 -7.53
C ALA A 25 18.41 -13.92 -8.41
N GLU A 26 18.24 -13.82 -9.73
CA GLU A 26 18.76 -14.78 -10.71
C GLU A 26 20.26 -14.61 -10.98
N SER A 27 20.77 -13.38 -10.83
CA SER A 27 22.17 -13.05 -11.12
C SER A 27 23.18 -13.58 -10.08
N THR A 28 22.74 -13.98 -8.89
CA THR A 28 23.64 -14.53 -7.87
C THR A 28 23.96 -16.01 -8.13
N SER A 29 25.12 -16.47 -7.67
CA SER A 29 25.52 -17.89 -7.74
C SER A 29 25.85 -18.41 -6.33
N PRO A 30 25.00 -19.25 -5.71
CA PRO A 30 23.71 -19.74 -6.24
C PRO A 30 22.62 -18.64 -6.29
N PRO A 31 21.54 -18.83 -7.08
CA PRO A 31 20.40 -17.93 -7.08
C PRO A 31 19.83 -17.75 -5.68
N THR A 32 19.66 -16.51 -5.24
CA THR A 32 19.21 -16.16 -3.89
C THR A 32 17.99 -15.25 -3.99
N PRO A 33 16.84 -15.61 -3.38
CA PRO A 33 15.65 -14.79 -3.44
C PRO A 33 15.88 -13.36 -2.94
N SER A 34 15.38 -12.39 -3.70
CA SER A 34 15.31 -11.00 -3.24
C SER A 34 14.07 -10.79 -2.38
N HIS A 35 14.20 -10.01 -1.30
CA HIS A 35 13.13 -9.77 -0.34
C HIS A 35 12.72 -8.28 -0.32
N LEU A 36 11.41 -8.03 -0.32
CA LEU A 36 10.84 -6.69 -0.17
C LEU A 36 9.99 -6.63 1.10
N SER A 37 10.37 -5.76 2.04
CA SER A 37 9.66 -5.57 3.31
C SER A 37 8.95 -4.22 3.31
N ILE A 38 7.62 -4.24 3.51
CA ILE A 38 6.79 -3.03 3.57
C ILE A 38 6.31 -2.80 5.01
N VAL A 39 6.64 -1.64 5.57
CA VAL A 39 6.30 -1.28 6.96
C VAL A 39 4.81 -0.95 7.10
N GLY A 40 4.09 -1.85 7.77
CA GLY A 40 2.68 -1.65 8.13
C GLY A 40 2.47 -0.91 9.46
N SER A 41 1.23 -0.87 9.93
CA SER A 41 0.89 -0.44 11.28
C SER A 41 -0.47 -1.00 11.68
N GLN A 42 -0.62 -1.47 12.92
CA GLN A 42 -1.91 -1.91 13.47
C GLN A 42 -2.96 -0.80 13.51
N MET A 43 -2.57 0.46 13.28
CA MET A 43 -3.50 1.58 13.19
C MET A 43 -4.53 1.42 12.06
N TYR A 44 -4.30 0.50 11.11
CA TYR A 44 -5.32 0.16 10.09
C TYR A 44 -6.67 -0.21 10.71
N ILE A 45 -6.70 -0.81 11.91
CA ILE A 45 -7.94 -1.20 12.62
C ILE A 45 -8.85 -0.01 12.95
N ARG A 46 -8.31 1.21 12.94
CA ARG A 46 -9.03 2.46 13.19
C ARG A 46 -9.43 3.19 11.91
N SER A 47 -9.22 2.58 10.74
CA SER A 47 -9.64 3.16 9.48
C SER A 47 -11.16 3.31 9.40
N ARG A 48 -11.62 4.42 8.83
CA ARG A 48 -13.05 4.66 8.60
C ARG A 48 -13.66 3.63 7.66
N TYR A 49 -12.86 3.15 6.70
CA TYR A 49 -13.28 2.21 5.67
C TYR A 49 -13.40 0.75 6.14
N ILE A 50 -13.07 0.46 7.40
CA ILE A 50 -13.41 -0.83 8.01
C ILE A 50 -14.90 -0.91 8.33
N LYS A 51 -15.50 0.20 8.77
CA LYS A 51 -16.92 0.26 9.13
C LYS A 51 -17.80 0.71 7.99
N ASP A 52 -17.26 1.59 7.14
CA ASP A 52 -17.96 2.19 6.01
C ASP A 52 -17.11 2.03 4.74
N PRO A 53 -17.15 0.85 4.09
CA PRO A 53 -16.33 0.56 2.92
C PRO A 53 -16.58 1.52 1.77
N ILE A 54 -15.53 1.80 0.99
CA ILE A 54 -15.64 2.64 -0.21
C ILE A 54 -16.55 1.93 -1.22
N PRO A 55 -17.60 2.60 -1.73
CA PRO A 55 -18.44 2.03 -2.78
C PRO A 55 -17.60 1.67 -4.02
N GLU A 56 -17.92 0.55 -4.67
CA GLU A 56 -17.14 0.04 -5.81
C GLU A 56 -17.03 1.03 -6.97
N ALA A 57 -18.07 1.85 -7.18
CA ALA A 57 -18.09 2.88 -8.21
C ALA A 57 -17.22 4.11 -7.90
N THR A 58 -16.67 4.22 -6.68
CA THR A 58 -15.91 5.39 -6.25
C THR A 58 -14.41 5.18 -6.50
N PRO A 59 -13.76 6.01 -7.34
CA PRO A 59 -12.33 5.96 -7.53
C PRO A 59 -11.56 6.16 -6.22
N ILE A 60 -10.48 5.40 -6.02
CA ILE A 60 -9.70 5.47 -4.78
C ILE A 60 -9.09 6.85 -4.53
N PHE A 61 -8.70 7.55 -5.61
CA PHE A 61 -8.16 8.90 -5.52
C PHE A 61 -9.20 9.91 -5.05
N ASP A 62 -10.46 9.71 -5.41
CA ASP A 62 -11.55 10.58 -4.97
C ASP A 62 -11.85 10.35 -3.49
N ALA A 63 -11.89 9.07 -3.07
CA ALA A 63 -12.11 8.70 -1.67
C ALA A 63 -11.01 9.23 -0.72
N PHE A 64 -9.77 9.34 -1.19
CA PHE A 64 -8.61 9.79 -0.38
C PHE A 64 -8.13 11.21 -0.69
N GLY A 65 -8.70 11.85 -1.71
CA GLY A 65 -8.34 13.18 -2.21
C GLY A 65 -9.40 14.26 -1.97
N ASP A 66 -10.62 13.89 -1.55
CA ASP A 66 -11.67 14.86 -1.24
C ASP A 66 -11.35 15.67 0.03
N GLU A 67 -11.11 16.96 -0.14
CA GLU A 67 -10.87 17.92 0.94
C GLU A 67 -12.03 18.00 1.93
N LYS A 68 -13.27 17.76 1.49
CA LYS A 68 -14.46 17.78 2.36
C LYS A 68 -14.49 16.60 3.33
N LEU A 69 -13.83 15.50 2.96
CA LEU A 69 -13.69 14.30 3.79
C LEU A 69 -12.36 14.30 4.56
N PHE A 70 -11.62 15.41 4.55
CA PHE A 70 -10.33 15.53 5.22
C PHE A 70 -10.51 15.58 6.74
N GLN A 71 -10.43 14.41 7.38
CA GLN A 71 -10.34 14.28 8.83
C GLN A 71 -8.92 13.88 9.19
N SER A 72 -8.10 14.83 9.65
CA SER A 72 -6.66 14.64 9.89
C SER A 72 -6.32 13.38 10.71
N TRP A 73 -7.18 13.00 11.66
CA TRP A 73 -7.01 11.83 12.50
C TRP A 73 -7.28 10.49 11.79
N SER A 74 -8.12 10.45 10.75
CA SER A 74 -8.44 9.20 10.03
C SER A 74 -7.45 8.91 8.91
N LEU A 75 -6.81 9.93 8.33
CA LEU A 75 -5.93 9.79 7.16
C LEU A 75 -4.77 8.81 7.38
N TYR A 76 -4.18 8.81 8.57
CA TYR A 76 -3.11 7.87 8.90
C TYR A 76 -3.62 6.42 9.02
N PRO A 77 -4.64 6.12 9.86
CA PRO A 77 -5.32 4.82 9.84
C PRO A 77 -5.73 4.34 8.44
N ASP A 78 -6.35 5.21 7.65
CA ASP A 78 -6.83 4.90 6.29
C ASP A 78 -5.66 4.56 5.36
N SER A 79 -4.56 5.32 5.41
CA SER A 79 -3.34 5.00 4.65
C SER A 79 -2.74 3.63 5.04
N LYS A 80 -2.84 3.25 6.33
CA LYS A 80 -2.31 1.97 6.82
C LYS A 80 -3.21 0.79 6.45
N LEU A 81 -4.51 1.00 6.27
CA LEU A 81 -5.40 0.01 5.65
C LEU A 81 -4.99 -0.29 4.21
N LEU A 82 -4.73 0.75 3.40
CA LEU A 82 -4.27 0.54 2.02
C LEU A 82 -2.94 -0.22 1.95
N VAL A 83 -1.98 0.11 2.82
CA VAL A 83 -0.73 -0.67 2.93
C VAL A 83 -1.00 -2.14 3.28
N ARG A 84 -1.94 -2.42 4.19
CA ARG A 84 -2.31 -3.79 4.56
C ARG A 84 -2.90 -4.56 3.38
N LEU A 85 -3.79 -3.92 2.61
CA LEU A 85 -4.42 -4.51 1.43
C LEU A 85 -3.42 -4.75 0.31
N PHE A 86 -2.55 -3.79 0.03
CA PHE A 86 -1.49 -3.94 -0.98
C PHE A 86 -0.53 -5.06 -0.65
N ARG A 87 -0.08 -5.17 0.61
CA ARG A 87 0.76 -6.29 1.06
C ARG A 87 0.07 -7.65 0.88
N LYS A 88 -1.24 -7.71 1.10
CA LYS A 88 -2.02 -8.95 0.88
C LYS A 88 -2.05 -9.30 -0.60
N GLY A 89 -2.47 -8.38 -1.46
CA GLY A 89 -2.57 -8.64 -2.91
C GLY A 89 -1.22 -8.84 -3.61
N ALA A 90 -0.15 -8.18 -3.13
CA ALA A 90 1.20 -8.36 -3.66
C ALA A 90 1.82 -9.71 -3.27
N GLY A 91 1.48 -10.24 -2.10
CA GLY A 91 1.96 -11.55 -1.64
C GLY A 91 1.18 -12.74 -2.20
N GLU A 92 -0.01 -12.53 -2.77
CA GLU A 92 -0.82 -13.59 -3.40
C GLU A 92 -0.34 -13.94 -4.84
N ASN A 93 0.62 -13.19 -5.41
CA ASN A 93 1.12 -13.35 -6.79
C ASN A 93 2.63 -13.66 -6.88
N THR A 94 3.25 -14.09 -5.77
CA THR A 94 4.65 -14.55 -5.68
C THR A 94 4.69 -15.91 -5.02
#